data_AF-A0A1G2Y4C7-F1
#
_entry.id   AF-A0A1G2Y4C7-F1
#
_cell.length_a   1.000
_cell.length_b   1.000
_cell.length_c   1.000
_cell.angle_alpha   90.00
_cell.angle_beta   90.00
_cell.angle_gamma   90.00
#
_symmetry.space_group_name_H-M   'P 1'
#
loop_
_entity.id
_entity.type
_entity.pdbx_description
1 polymer ?
#
loop_
_entity_poly.entity_id
_entity_poly.type
_entity_poly.pdbx_seq_one_letter_code
_entity_poly.pdbx_strand_id
1 'polypeptide(L)'
;MNKKIMILVMIQMLMVCLCSARETTIYTDADAGNYIFISYMNFGNTNDLNLKDNREKKVFFHFDVSSLTGYTVDNVEMNIFVAWVEDQYNTSPNQFPVQVYRVDSPWNENYLAWQYRDNSVFWDCVNLPTNDPNYNRGGDYSTLISNQYNLSNTTGLKTVASGQELINLVQGWIDGTIPNYGIMVMRLSKDPGGSHQRTIARREAYEQSKHAQLSIVYHQGEKPDCDATWNTDNAMRGDLNKDCYVDFLDLNVFASEWLDSINE
;
A
#
# COMPACT_ATOMS: atom_id res chain seq x y z
N MET A 1 9.71 34.57 35.76
CA MET A 1 10.08 33.45 34.86
C MET A 1 11.21 33.93 33.97
N ASN A 2 12.35 33.24 33.97
CA ASN A 2 13.54 33.73 33.26
C ASN A 2 13.26 33.71 31.75
N LYS A 3 13.46 34.82 31.02
CA LYS A 3 13.18 34.90 29.58
C LYS A 3 13.85 33.76 28.80
N LYS A 4 15.03 33.30 29.27
CA LYS A 4 15.76 32.13 28.76
C LYS A 4 14.99 30.81 28.90
N ILE A 5 14.30 30.57 30.03
CA ILE A 5 13.49 29.36 30.26
C ILE A 5 12.24 29.37 29.37
N MET A 6 11.63 30.54 29.16
CA MET A 6 10.46 30.66 28.29
C MET A 6 10.81 30.44 26.82
N ILE A 7 11.97 30.92 26.36
CA ILE A 7 12.47 30.69 25.00
C ILE A 7 12.89 29.23 24.79
N LEU A 8 13.59 28.60 25.76
CA LEU A 8 13.92 27.16 25.66
C LEU A 8 12.67 26.27 25.63
N VAL A 9 11.65 26.60 26.43
CA VAL A 9 10.36 25.88 26.44
C VAL A 9 9.57 26.13 25.16
N MET A 10 9.60 27.34 24.58
CA MET A 10 9.01 27.59 23.27
C MET A 10 9.76 26.88 22.14
N ILE A 11 11.10 26.81 22.17
CA ILE A 11 11.90 26.07 21.18
C ILE A 11 11.69 24.55 21.32
N GLN A 12 11.60 24.02 22.55
CA GLN A 12 11.24 22.61 22.77
C GLN A 12 9.79 22.31 22.36
N MET A 13 8.84 23.23 22.57
CA MET A 13 7.47 23.08 22.05
C MET A 13 7.39 23.23 20.52
N LEU A 14 8.28 24.00 19.90
CA LEU A 14 8.36 24.16 18.44
C LEU A 14 9.07 22.97 17.77
N MET A 15 10.10 22.38 18.40
CA MET A 15 10.81 21.18 17.92
C MET A 15 9.96 19.90 17.99
N VAL A 16 9.07 19.78 18.98
CA VAL A 16 8.12 18.64 19.07
C VAL A 16 7.06 18.68 17.95
N CYS A 17 6.97 19.79 17.20
CA CYS A 17 5.95 19.99 16.16
C CYS A 17 6.37 19.54 14.74
N LEU A 18 7.63 19.12 14.52
CA LEU A 18 8.18 18.95 13.15
C LEU A 18 8.33 17.49 12.67
N CYS A 19 8.15 16.49 13.53
CA CYS A 19 8.01 15.10 13.14
C CYS A 19 6.66 14.55 13.60
N SER A 20 5.57 15.27 13.27
CA SER A 20 4.24 14.72 13.48
C SER A 20 3.97 13.75 12.34
N ALA A 21 3.97 12.46 12.66
CA ALA A 21 3.40 11.44 11.79
C ALA A 21 2.01 11.90 11.32
N ARG A 22 1.79 11.84 10.01
CA ARG A 22 0.53 12.14 9.33
C ARG A 22 -0.14 10.84 8.97
N GLU A 23 -1.46 10.86 8.84
CA GLU A 23 -2.24 9.71 8.40
C GLU A 23 -3.02 10.08 7.14
N THR A 24 -3.06 9.14 6.18
CA THR A 24 -3.94 9.23 5.01
C THR A 24 -4.57 7.88 4.73
N THR A 25 -5.68 7.90 3.98
CA THR A 25 -6.30 6.69 3.42
C THR A 25 -6.28 6.79 1.90
N ILE A 26 -5.61 5.83 1.26
CA ILE A 26 -5.61 5.67 -0.19
C ILE A 26 -6.60 4.55 -0.54
N TYR A 27 -7.65 4.89 -1.28
CA TYR A 27 -8.59 3.91 -1.80
C TYR A 27 -8.06 3.32 -3.11
N THR A 28 -8.43 2.07 -3.39
CA THR A 28 -8.06 1.37 -4.62
C THR A 28 -8.54 2.15 -5.84
N ASP A 29 -7.65 2.40 -6.82
CA ASP A 29 -8.00 3.10 -8.06
C ASP A 29 -8.36 2.13 -9.19
N ALA A 30 -8.03 0.84 -9.06
CA ALA A 30 -8.53 -0.25 -9.90
C ALA A 30 -8.70 -1.54 -9.09
N ASP A 31 -9.68 -2.37 -9.45
CA ASP A 31 -9.83 -3.72 -8.92
C ASP A 31 -10.39 -4.74 -9.92
N ALA A 32 -9.97 -6.00 -9.76
CA ALA A 32 -10.43 -7.06 -10.63
C ALA A 32 -10.40 -8.42 -9.92
N GLY A 33 -11.16 -9.35 -10.46
CA GLY A 33 -11.14 -10.75 -10.03
C GLY A 33 -10.78 -11.67 -11.18
N ASN A 34 -10.21 -12.82 -10.88
CA ASN A 34 -10.10 -13.90 -11.85
C ASN A 34 -10.60 -15.25 -11.29
N TYR A 35 -10.86 -16.19 -12.20
CA TYR A 35 -11.37 -17.50 -11.88
C TYR A 35 -10.85 -18.57 -12.84
N ILE A 36 -10.22 -19.61 -12.33
CA ILE A 36 -9.58 -20.66 -13.15
C ILE A 36 -10.52 -21.34 -14.14
N PHE A 37 -11.77 -21.58 -13.76
CA PHE A 37 -12.73 -22.32 -14.60
C PHE A 37 -13.38 -21.45 -15.68
N ILE A 38 -13.18 -20.13 -15.64
CA ILE A 38 -13.63 -19.21 -16.68
C ILE A 38 -12.46 -18.30 -17.05
N SER A 39 -11.45 -18.90 -17.69
CA SER A 39 -10.10 -18.33 -17.77
C SER A 39 -9.94 -17.08 -18.63
N TYR A 40 -10.96 -16.77 -19.44
CA TYR A 40 -11.03 -15.63 -20.36
C TYR A 40 -12.00 -14.53 -19.88
N MET A 41 -12.76 -14.78 -18.81
CA MET A 41 -13.74 -13.82 -18.32
C MET A 41 -13.09 -12.90 -17.29
N ASN A 42 -13.27 -11.62 -17.52
CA ASN A 42 -12.93 -10.59 -16.55
C ASN A 42 -14.08 -10.41 -15.57
N PHE A 43 -13.74 -10.33 -14.28
CA PHE A 43 -14.68 -10.04 -13.20
C PHE A 43 -14.53 -8.61 -12.64
N GLY A 44 -13.57 -7.82 -13.12
CA GLY A 44 -13.50 -6.37 -12.95
C GLY A 44 -14.73 -5.68 -13.56
N ASN A 45 -15.18 -4.58 -12.93
CA ASN A 45 -16.43 -3.87 -13.25
C ASN A 45 -17.73 -4.69 -13.11
N THR A 46 -17.69 -5.92 -12.56
CA THR A 46 -18.91 -6.72 -12.24
C THR A 46 -19.31 -6.55 -10.78
N ASN A 47 -20.46 -7.10 -10.36
CA ASN A 47 -21.03 -6.80 -9.03
C ASN A 47 -20.26 -7.42 -7.85
N ASP A 48 -19.46 -8.48 -8.06
CA ASP A 48 -18.90 -9.26 -6.95
C ASP A 48 -17.46 -9.75 -7.21
N LEU A 49 -16.47 -9.12 -6.57
CA LEU A 49 -15.11 -9.66 -6.47
C LEU A 49 -15.15 -10.84 -5.50
N ASN A 50 -14.69 -12.02 -5.89
CA ASN A 50 -14.89 -13.21 -5.07
C ASN A 50 -13.57 -13.86 -4.69
N LEU A 51 -13.39 -14.12 -3.40
CA LEU A 51 -12.42 -15.09 -2.90
C LEU A 51 -13.15 -16.41 -2.68
N LYS A 52 -12.60 -17.48 -3.21
CA LYS A 52 -13.07 -18.84 -2.94
C LYS A 52 -12.15 -19.50 -1.93
N ASP A 53 -12.67 -20.49 -1.24
CA ASP A 53 -11.97 -21.21 -0.21
C ASP A 53 -10.94 -22.23 -0.74
N ASN A 54 -10.35 -21.92 -1.88
CA ASN A 54 -9.28 -22.62 -2.56
C ASN A 54 -8.47 -21.59 -3.37
N ARG A 55 -7.59 -22.02 -4.29
CA ARG A 55 -6.78 -21.10 -5.11
C ARG A 55 -7.44 -20.68 -6.42
N GLU A 56 -8.71 -21.04 -6.62
CA GLU A 56 -9.37 -20.91 -7.92
C GLU A 56 -9.81 -19.48 -8.24
N LYS A 57 -10.02 -18.65 -7.20
CA LYS A 57 -10.37 -17.24 -7.35
C LYS A 57 -9.40 -16.34 -6.62
N LYS A 58 -9.08 -15.21 -7.26
CA LYS A 58 -8.15 -14.20 -6.76
C LYS A 58 -8.74 -12.84 -6.99
N VAL A 59 -8.41 -11.91 -6.10
CA VAL A 59 -8.81 -10.52 -6.20
C VAL A 59 -7.56 -9.65 -6.28
N PHE A 60 -7.59 -8.67 -7.16
CA PHE A 60 -6.49 -7.75 -7.47
C PHE A 60 -6.94 -6.34 -7.13
N PHE A 61 -6.05 -5.56 -6.54
CA PHE A 61 -6.23 -4.15 -6.20
C PHE A 61 -5.02 -3.37 -6.69
N HIS A 62 -5.25 -2.14 -7.14
CA HIS A 62 -4.21 -1.18 -7.48
C HIS A 62 -4.38 0.06 -6.60
N PHE A 63 -3.27 0.67 -6.17
CA PHE A 63 -3.29 1.87 -5.33
C PHE A 63 -2.36 2.95 -5.86
N ASP A 64 -2.91 4.08 -6.30
CA ASP A 64 -2.12 5.26 -6.63
C ASP A 64 -1.60 5.98 -5.36
N VAL A 65 -0.31 5.80 -5.08
CA VAL A 65 0.40 6.44 -3.97
C VAL A 65 1.22 7.67 -4.38
N SER A 66 1.05 8.17 -5.61
CA SER A 66 1.83 9.29 -6.15
C SER A 66 1.77 10.57 -5.29
N SER A 67 0.66 10.77 -4.57
CA SER A 67 0.48 11.88 -3.62
C SER A 67 1.44 11.84 -2.41
N LEU A 68 2.12 10.73 -2.19
CA LEU A 68 3.07 10.52 -1.10
C LEU A 68 4.54 10.61 -1.54
N THR A 69 4.82 11.06 -2.76
CA THR A 69 6.19 11.31 -3.24
C THR A 69 6.97 12.21 -2.27
N GLY A 70 8.15 11.77 -1.84
CA GLY A 70 9.02 12.50 -0.90
C GLY A 70 8.71 12.29 0.59
N TYR A 71 7.78 11.39 0.92
CA TYR A 71 7.50 10.98 2.29
C TYR A 71 8.08 9.60 2.61
N THR A 72 8.34 9.37 3.90
CA THR A 72 8.73 8.08 4.45
C THR A 72 7.55 7.46 5.19
N VAL A 73 7.28 6.18 4.90
CA VAL A 73 6.19 5.40 5.47
C VAL A 73 6.60 4.84 6.83
N ASP A 74 5.82 5.14 7.86
CA ASP A 74 5.99 4.60 9.21
C ASP A 74 5.20 3.32 9.43
N ASN A 75 3.96 3.30 8.93
CA ASN A 75 3.05 2.16 9.07
C ASN A 75 2.06 2.10 7.93
N VAL A 76 1.63 0.89 7.57
CA VAL A 76 0.56 0.67 6.60
C VAL A 76 -0.33 -0.48 7.05
N GLU A 77 -1.64 -0.29 6.93
CA GLU A 77 -2.62 -1.37 6.99
C GLU A 77 -3.44 -1.42 5.69
N MET A 78 -3.52 -2.61 5.10
CA MET A 78 -4.44 -2.87 3.99
C MET A 78 -5.74 -3.46 4.52
N ASN A 79 -6.85 -2.82 4.17
CA ASN A 79 -8.19 -3.25 4.54
C ASN A 79 -9.05 -3.52 3.30
N ILE A 80 -9.92 -4.52 3.37
CA ILE A 80 -10.92 -4.83 2.36
C ILE A 80 -12.29 -5.01 3.03
N PHE A 81 -13.37 -4.72 2.33
CA PHE A 81 -14.72 -4.93 2.87
C PHE A 81 -15.30 -6.26 2.39
N VAL A 82 -15.61 -7.16 3.32
CA VAL A 82 -16.37 -8.38 3.01
C VAL A 82 -17.84 -8.02 2.91
N ALA A 83 -18.36 -7.97 1.69
CA ALA A 83 -19.74 -7.61 1.37
C ALA A 83 -20.70 -8.77 1.62
N TRP A 84 -20.27 -10.00 1.34
CA TRP A 84 -21.09 -11.19 1.50
C TRP A 84 -20.24 -12.41 1.88
N VAL A 85 -20.87 -13.32 2.61
CA VAL A 85 -20.28 -14.55 3.11
C VAL A 85 -21.14 -15.71 2.62
N GLU A 86 -20.57 -16.58 1.77
CA GLU A 86 -21.24 -17.82 1.41
C GLU A 86 -21.11 -18.82 2.54
N ASP A 87 -22.24 -19.10 3.18
CA ASP A 87 -22.37 -20.15 4.17
C ASP A 87 -23.47 -21.13 3.82
N GLN A 88 -23.37 -21.73 2.63
CA GLN A 88 -24.41 -22.53 2.00
C GLN A 88 -24.94 -23.69 2.88
N TYR A 89 -24.23 -24.08 3.94
CA TYR A 89 -24.66 -25.17 4.83
C TYR A 89 -24.41 -24.91 6.33
N ASN A 90 -24.17 -23.66 6.76
CA ASN A 90 -23.70 -23.35 8.12
C ASN A 90 -22.45 -24.15 8.52
N THR A 91 -21.62 -24.43 7.52
CA THR A 91 -20.36 -25.20 7.61
C THR A 91 -19.15 -24.32 7.34
N SER A 92 -19.38 -23.03 7.01
CA SER A 92 -18.29 -22.10 6.76
C SER A 92 -17.36 -22.09 7.94
N PRO A 93 -16.08 -22.41 7.72
CA PRO A 93 -15.14 -22.29 8.81
C PRO A 93 -15.18 -20.83 9.28
N ASN A 94 -15.23 -20.64 10.60
CA ASN A 94 -14.91 -19.35 11.24
C ASN A 94 -13.52 -18.83 10.79
N GLN A 95 -12.75 -19.66 10.09
CA GLN A 95 -11.45 -19.37 9.53
C GLN A 95 -11.46 -19.34 7.99
N PHE A 96 -11.28 -18.14 7.43
CA PHE A 96 -10.98 -17.90 6.03
C PHE A 96 -9.61 -17.20 5.91
N PRO A 97 -8.49 -17.94 6.09
CA PRO A 97 -7.15 -17.36 6.08
C PRO A 97 -6.74 -16.91 4.68
N VAL A 98 -6.28 -15.68 4.54
CA VAL A 98 -5.85 -15.11 3.26
C VAL A 98 -4.36 -14.90 3.20
N GLN A 99 -3.84 -14.93 1.98
CA GLN A 99 -2.50 -14.51 1.63
C GLN A 99 -2.61 -13.30 0.72
N VAL A 100 -1.70 -12.36 0.96
CA VAL A 100 -1.56 -11.13 0.20
C VAL A 100 -0.19 -11.18 -0.46
N TYR A 101 -0.15 -10.98 -1.78
CA TYR A 101 1.07 -10.95 -2.56
C TYR A 101 1.16 -9.64 -3.35
N ARG A 102 2.38 -9.17 -3.58
CA ARG A 102 2.63 -8.19 -4.64
C ARG A 102 2.33 -8.82 -6.00
N VAL A 103 1.74 -8.03 -6.90
CA VAL A 103 1.64 -8.38 -8.32
C VAL A 103 2.86 -7.81 -9.05
N ASP A 104 3.56 -8.63 -9.81
CA ASP A 104 4.81 -8.21 -10.47
C ASP A 104 4.54 -7.55 -11.81
N SER A 105 3.59 -8.11 -12.57
CA SER A 105 3.24 -7.65 -13.92
C SER A 105 2.12 -6.61 -13.90
N PRO A 106 2.24 -5.49 -14.64
CA PRO A 106 1.12 -4.56 -14.81
C PRO A 106 -0.05 -5.26 -15.47
N TRP A 107 -1.25 -4.84 -15.08
CA TRP A 107 -2.50 -5.42 -15.53
C TRP A 107 -3.53 -4.33 -15.82
N ASN A 108 -4.48 -4.67 -16.67
CA ASN A 108 -5.58 -3.81 -17.06
C ASN A 108 -6.87 -4.38 -16.47
N GLU A 109 -7.49 -3.59 -15.61
CA GLU A 109 -8.75 -3.91 -14.95
C GLU A 109 -9.86 -4.39 -15.89
N ASN A 110 -9.88 -3.91 -17.13
CA ASN A 110 -10.91 -4.25 -18.12
C ASN A 110 -10.66 -5.59 -18.84
N TYR A 111 -9.48 -6.18 -18.71
CA TYR A 111 -9.12 -7.42 -19.40
C TYR A 111 -8.51 -8.48 -18.48
N LEU A 112 -8.32 -8.19 -17.20
CA LEU A 112 -7.76 -9.13 -16.24
C LEU A 112 -8.64 -10.38 -16.16
N ALA A 113 -8.04 -11.53 -16.47
CA ALA A 113 -8.65 -12.84 -16.38
C ALA A 113 -7.63 -13.85 -15.84
N TRP A 114 -7.97 -15.13 -15.76
CA TRP A 114 -7.04 -16.13 -15.23
C TRP A 114 -5.81 -16.28 -16.14
N GLN A 115 -6.00 -16.22 -17.45
CA GLN A 115 -4.91 -16.35 -18.42
C GLN A 115 -4.33 -15.01 -18.87
N TYR A 116 -5.09 -13.93 -18.77
CA TYR A 116 -4.74 -12.63 -19.33
C TYR A 116 -4.58 -11.57 -18.25
N ARG A 117 -3.56 -10.73 -18.41
CA ARG A 117 -3.38 -9.52 -17.58
C ARG A 117 -3.83 -8.25 -18.29
N ASP A 118 -3.88 -8.29 -19.62
CA ASP A 118 -4.35 -7.20 -20.48
C ASP A 118 -4.95 -7.78 -21.78
N ASN A 119 -5.49 -6.94 -22.65
CA ASN A 119 -6.10 -7.35 -23.91
C ASN A 119 -5.11 -8.16 -24.76
N SER A 120 -5.39 -9.46 -24.89
CA SER A 120 -4.55 -10.41 -25.63
C SER A 120 -3.12 -10.56 -25.09
N VAL A 121 -2.85 -10.12 -23.85
CA VAL A 121 -1.56 -10.29 -23.17
C VAL A 121 -1.72 -11.29 -22.04
N PHE A 122 -1.02 -12.42 -22.14
CA PHE A 122 -1.02 -13.46 -21.11
C PHE A 122 -0.24 -13.03 -19.86
N TRP A 123 -0.57 -13.64 -18.72
CA TRP A 123 0.37 -13.71 -17.59
C TRP A 123 1.60 -14.50 -17.99
N ASP A 124 2.79 -14.13 -17.49
CA ASP A 124 4.03 -14.83 -17.80
C ASP A 124 3.96 -16.27 -17.28
N CYS A 125 3.29 -16.48 -16.14
CA CYS A 125 3.06 -17.81 -15.57
C CYS A 125 2.32 -18.79 -16.50
N VAL A 126 1.54 -18.31 -17.48
CA VAL A 126 0.85 -19.17 -18.47
C VAL A 126 1.83 -19.80 -19.46
N ASN A 127 2.98 -19.16 -19.70
CA ASN A 127 3.99 -19.64 -20.65
C ASN A 127 5.05 -20.54 -20.00
N LEU A 128 4.94 -20.79 -18.70
CA LEU A 128 5.85 -21.71 -18.00
C LEU A 128 5.61 -23.16 -18.43
N PRO A 129 6.61 -24.05 -18.30
CA PRO A 129 6.41 -25.49 -18.48
C PRO A 129 5.30 -26.03 -17.58
N THR A 130 4.49 -26.98 -18.06
CA THR A 130 3.34 -27.52 -17.29
C THR A 130 3.73 -28.25 -16.00
N ASN A 131 5.02 -28.59 -15.83
CA ASN A 131 5.58 -29.16 -14.61
C ASN A 131 6.14 -28.12 -13.65
N ASP A 132 6.14 -26.83 -14.01
CA ASP A 132 6.53 -25.75 -13.12
C ASP A 132 5.43 -25.54 -12.06
N PRO A 133 5.77 -25.48 -10.76
CA PRO A 133 4.78 -25.25 -9.70
C PRO A 133 4.07 -23.90 -9.80
N ASN A 134 4.58 -22.97 -10.60
CA ASN A 134 3.99 -21.68 -10.87
C ASN A 134 3.20 -21.62 -12.19
N TYR A 135 3.15 -22.72 -12.95
CA TYR A 135 2.42 -22.77 -14.21
C TYR A 135 0.95 -22.39 -14.05
N ASN A 136 0.49 -21.45 -14.88
CA ASN A 136 -0.90 -21.05 -15.04
C ASN A 136 -1.63 -20.83 -13.71
N ARG A 137 -0.96 -20.19 -12.76
CA ARG A 137 -1.49 -19.96 -11.41
C ARG A 137 -2.41 -18.74 -11.31
N GLY A 138 -2.82 -18.12 -12.43
CA GLY A 138 -3.76 -17.00 -12.41
C GLY A 138 -3.16 -15.68 -11.93
N GLY A 139 -1.91 -15.38 -12.27
CA GLY A 139 -1.23 -14.13 -11.91
C GLY A 139 0.29 -14.26 -11.79
N ASP A 140 0.99 -13.16 -12.08
CA ASP A 140 2.43 -13.03 -11.84
C ASP A 140 2.66 -12.37 -10.47
N TYR A 141 3.11 -13.16 -9.50
CA TYR A 141 3.37 -12.73 -8.12
C TYR A 141 4.49 -13.54 -7.49
N SER A 142 5.46 -12.90 -6.84
CA SER A 142 6.55 -13.58 -6.13
C SER A 142 6.61 -13.26 -4.64
N THR A 143 6.36 -12.01 -4.27
CA THR A 143 6.60 -11.54 -2.90
C THR A 143 5.35 -11.68 -2.04
N LEU A 144 5.44 -12.53 -1.01
CA LEU A 144 4.42 -12.65 0.02
C LEU A 144 4.48 -11.43 0.95
N ILE A 145 3.38 -10.69 1.03
CA ILE A 145 3.24 -9.51 1.89
C ILE A 145 2.65 -9.89 3.23
N SER A 146 1.64 -10.78 3.24
CA SER A 146 1.06 -11.27 4.47
C SER A 146 0.38 -12.63 4.28
N ASN A 147 0.36 -13.44 5.33
CA ASN A 147 -0.38 -14.70 5.42
C ASN A 147 -1.06 -14.90 6.79
N GLN A 148 -1.15 -13.84 7.59
CA GLN A 148 -1.53 -13.91 8.99
C GLN A 148 -3.02 -13.65 9.22
N TYR A 149 -3.71 -13.07 8.25
CA TYR A 149 -5.06 -12.55 8.41
C TYR A 149 -6.16 -13.54 8.04
N ASN A 150 -7.31 -13.33 8.66
CA ASN A 150 -8.48 -14.18 8.52
C ASN A 150 -9.73 -13.32 8.30
N LEU A 151 -10.47 -13.57 7.22
CA LEU A 151 -11.68 -12.82 6.91
C LEU A 151 -12.92 -13.24 7.73
N SER A 152 -12.79 -14.29 8.54
CA SER A 152 -13.86 -14.91 9.32
C SER A 152 -15.11 -15.24 8.48
N ASN A 153 -16.24 -15.52 9.12
CA ASN A 153 -17.56 -15.72 8.50
C ASN A 153 -18.49 -14.53 8.72
N THR A 154 -17.93 -13.32 8.81
CA THR A 154 -18.70 -12.09 9.05
C THR A 154 -18.37 -11.05 8.00
N THR A 155 -19.37 -10.24 7.65
CA THR A 155 -19.22 -9.09 6.76
C THR A 155 -18.53 -7.93 7.46
N GLY A 156 -18.18 -6.89 6.70
CA GLY A 156 -17.58 -5.66 7.21
C GLY A 156 -16.13 -5.48 6.78
N LEU A 157 -15.51 -4.39 7.25
CA LEU A 157 -14.12 -4.06 6.97
C LEU A 157 -13.18 -5.04 7.69
N LYS A 158 -12.20 -5.56 6.97
CA LYS A 158 -11.23 -6.54 7.43
C LYS A 158 -9.83 -6.13 7.04
N THR A 159 -8.91 -6.13 8.00
CA THR A 159 -7.48 -6.02 7.71
C THR A 159 -6.97 -7.31 7.09
N VAL A 160 -6.17 -7.20 6.03
CA VAL A 160 -5.60 -8.34 5.30
C VAL A 160 -4.09 -8.31 5.19
N ALA A 161 -3.46 -7.16 5.45
CA ALA A 161 -2.01 -7.05 5.58
C ALA A 161 -1.63 -5.84 6.45
N SER A 162 -0.55 -5.99 7.20
CA SER A 162 0.20 -4.91 7.84
C SER A 162 1.65 -5.37 8.09
N GLY A 163 2.49 -4.48 8.59
CA GLY A 163 3.87 -4.79 8.97
C GLY A 163 4.90 -4.50 7.88
N GLN A 164 6.14 -4.90 8.15
CA GLN A 164 7.32 -4.39 7.42
C GLN A 164 7.30 -4.68 5.91
N GLU A 165 6.81 -5.84 5.49
CA GLU A 165 6.75 -6.17 4.06
C GLU A 165 5.79 -5.25 3.29
N LEU A 166 4.67 -4.87 3.90
CA LEU A 166 3.74 -3.91 3.30
C LEU A 166 4.31 -2.49 3.32
N ILE A 167 4.99 -2.10 4.42
CA ILE A 167 5.68 -0.81 4.51
C ILE A 167 6.74 -0.70 3.40
N ASN A 168 7.60 -1.70 3.25
CA ASN A 168 8.64 -1.74 2.22
C ASN A 168 8.05 -1.70 0.81
N LEU A 169 6.93 -2.41 0.59
CA LEU A 169 6.24 -2.40 -0.70
C LEU A 169 5.74 -1.00 -1.06
N VAL A 170 5.02 -0.36 -0.14
CA VAL A 170 4.44 0.98 -0.35
C VAL A 170 5.53 2.03 -0.46
N GLN A 171 6.58 1.96 0.37
CA GLN A 171 7.74 2.85 0.23
C GLN A 171 8.41 2.67 -1.13
N GLY A 172 8.60 1.43 -1.59
CA GLY A 172 9.17 1.17 -2.91
C GLY A 172 8.32 1.70 -4.07
N TRP A 173 6.99 1.73 -3.92
CA TRP A 173 6.10 2.41 -4.88
C TRP A 173 6.29 3.93 -4.86
N ILE A 174 6.36 4.53 -3.67
CA ILE A 174 6.59 5.97 -3.48
C ILE A 174 7.94 6.40 -4.08
N ASP A 175 8.98 5.60 -3.87
CA ASP A 175 10.33 5.85 -4.36
C ASP A 175 10.49 5.51 -5.85
N GLY A 176 9.49 4.87 -6.47
CA GLY A 176 9.54 4.40 -7.85
C GLY A 176 10.50 3.22 -8.10
N THR A 177 11.01 2.59 -7.05
CA THR A 177 11.92 1.42 -7.14
C THR A 177 11.16 0.11 -7.40
N ILE A 178 9.88 0.08 -7.03
CA ILE A 178 8.98 -1.04 -7.24
C ILE A 178 7.89 -0.59 -8.23
N PRO A 179 7.88 -1.07 -9.47
CA PRO A 179 6.79 -0.78 -10.41
C PRO A 179 5.55 -1.60 -10.06
N ASN A 180 4.42 -1.21 -10.67
CA ASN A 180 3.11 -1.84 -10.55
C ASN A 180 2.57 -1.80 -9.12
N TYR A 181 1.63 -0.89 -8.85
CA TYR A 181 1.08 -0.67 -7.51
C TYR A 181 -0.01 -1.69 -7.16
N GLY A 182 0.18 -2.92 -7.64
CA GLY A 182 -0.77 -4.00 -7.62
C GLY A 182 -0.56 -4.96 -6.46
N ILE A 183 -1.64 -5.30 -5.77
CA ILE A 183 -1.70 -6.35 -4.74
C ILE A 183 -2.74 -7.40 -5.15
N MET A 184 -2.42 -8.67 -4.90
CA MET A 184 -3.32 -9.81 -5.06
C MET A 184 -3.65 -10.42 -3.70
N VAL A 185 -4.94 -10.65 -3.45
CA VAL A 185 -5.45 -11.40 -2.30
C VAL A 185 -5.98 -12.74 -2.79
N MET A 186 -5.62 -13.81 -2.09
CA MET A 186 -6.10 -15.17 -2.34
C MET A 186 -6.23 -15.95 -1.04
N ARG A 187 -7.04 -17.01 -0.99
CA ARG A 187 -7.04 -17.88 0.19
C ARG A 187 -5.86 -18.85 0.16
N LEU A 188 -5.30 -19.12 1.33
CA LEU A 188 -4.43 -20.28 1.53
C LEU A 188 -5.28 -21.56 1.39
N SER A 189 -5.04 -22.37 0.36
CA SER A 189 -5.74 -23.65 0.21
C SER A 189 -5.18 -24.67 1.22
N LYS A 190 -6.05 -25.15 2.11
CA LYS A 190 -5.85 -26.39 2.87
C LYS A 190 -6.78 -27.51 2.38
N ASP A 191 -7.85 -27.17 1.66
CA ASP A 191 -8.86 -28.12 1.22
C ASP A 191 -9.23 -27.87 -0.25
N PRO A 192 -8.98 -28.82 -1.17
CA PRO A 192 -9.31 -28.66 -2.59
C PRO A 192 -10.82 -28.78 -2.88
N GLY A 193 -11.64 -29.24 -1.92
CA GLY A 193 -13.09 -29.42 -2.09
C GLY A 193 -13.96 -28.30 -1.52
N GLY A 194 -13.35 -27.22 -1.03
CA GLY A 194 -14.08 -26.10 -0.44
C GLY A 194 -15.08 -25.44 -1.40
N SER A 195 -16.25 -25.07 -0.88
CA SER A 195 -17.28 -24.30 -1.60
C SER A 195 -17.54 -22.93 -0.98
N HIS A 196 -16.82 -22.54 0.08
CA HIS A 196 -17.06 -21.28 0.77
C HIS A 196 -16.48 -20.10 -0.02
N GLN A 197 -17.19 -18.98 -0.01
CA GLN A 197 -16.80 -17.76 -0.70
C GLN A 197 -16.91 -16.54 0.21
N ARG A 198 -16.09 -15.56 -0.07
CA ARG A 198 -16.19 -14.20 0.45
C ARG A 198 -16.28 -13.27 -0.75
N THR A 199 -17.38 -12.55 -0.84
CA THR A 199 -17.50 -11.47 -1.79
C THR A 199 -16.89 -10.22 -1.17
N ILE A 200 -15.96 -9.61 -1.88
CA ILE A 200 -15.28 -8.39 -1.52
C ILE A 200 -15.95 -7.25 -2.27
N ALA A 201 -16.14 -6.13 -1.58
CA ALA A 201 -16.66 -4.94 -2.23
C ALA A 201 -15.66 -4.40 -3.26
N ARG A 202 -16.21 -3.89 -4.35
CA ARG A 202 -15.50 -3.25 -5.47
C ARG A 202 -15.34 -1.73 -5.27
N ARG A 203 -14.52 -1.09 -6.08
CA ARG A 203 -14.35 0.36 -6.14
C ARG A 203 -15.61 1.08 -6.65
N GLU A 204 -16.50 0.41 -7.36
CA GLU A 204 -17.81 0.96 -7.72
C GLU A 204 -18.88 0.74 -6.63
N ALA A 205 -18.51 0.29 -5.42
CA ALA A 205 -19.44 0.30 -4.30
C ALA A 205 -19.84 1.74 -3.97
N TYR A 206 -21.12 1.98 -3.66
CA TYR A 206 -21.66 3.33 -3.45
C TYR A 206 -20.96 4.09 -2.32
N GLU A 207 -20.66 3.39 -1.21
CA GLU A 207 -19.92 3.96 -0.09
C GLU A 207 -18.42 3.75 -0.30
N GLN A 208 -17.67 4.84 -0.43
CA GLN A 208 -16.20 4.81 -0.62
C GLN A 208 -15.47 4.09 0.54
N SER A 209 -16.01 4.16 1.75
CA SER A 209 -15.50 3.44 2.92
C SER A 209 -15.57 1.91 2.82
N LYS A 210 -16.21 1.37 1.77
CA LYS A 210 -16.23 -0.07 1.47
C LYS A 210 -15.18 -0.47 0.44
N HIS A 211 -14.52 0.48 -0.22
CA HIS A 211 -13.47 0.17 -1.18
C HIS A 211 -12.27 -0.44 -0.45
N ALA A 212 -11.47 -1.24 -1.14
CA ALA A 212 -10.18 -1.63 -0.60
C ALA A 212 -9.34 -0.36 -0.34
N GLN A 213 -8.62 -0.35 0.77
CA GLN A 213 -7.91 0.85 1.22
C GLN A 213 -6.57 0.52 1.89
N LEU A 214 -5.62 1.44 1.71
CA LEU A 214 -4.39 1.53 2.49
C LEU A 214 -4.52 2.68 3.49
N SER A 215 -4.48 2.37 4.78
CA SER A 215 -4.31 3.36 5.85
C SER A 215 -2.82 3.53 6.10
N ILE A 216 -2.27 4.68 5.76
CA ILE A 216 -0.83 4.95 5.73
C ILE A 216 -0.50 6.01 6.77
N VAL A 217 0.42 5.69 7.67
CA VAL A 217 1.07 6.65 8.56
C VAL A 217 2.45 6.97 7.99
N TYR A 218 2.77 8.26 7.88
CA TYR A 218 3.98 8.71 7.20
C TYR A 218 4.49 10.05 7.75
N HIS A 219 5.76 10.32 7.56
CA HIS A 219 6.39 11.60 7.86
C HIS A 219 7.24 12.06 6.67
N GLN A 220 7.68 13.32 6.71
CA GLN A 220 8.56 13.86 5.67
C GLN A 220 9.87 13.08 5.67
N GLY A 221 10.29 12.54 4.52
CA GLY A 221 11.44 11.64 4.49
C GLY A 221 12.77 12.31 4.83
N GLU A 222 13.74 11.53 5.30
CA GLU A 222 15.11 12.00 5.48
C GLU A 222 15.71 12.40 4.13
N LYS A 223 16.34 13.57 4.11
CA LYS A 223 16.75 14.25 2.88
C LYS A 223 17.93 13.55 2.18
N PRO A 224 18.00 13.52 0.84
CA PRO A 224 19.25 13.21 0.14
C PRO A 224 20.36 14.17 0.57
N ASP A 225 21.53 13.60 0.87
CA ASP A 225 22.75 14.31 1.22
C ASP A 225 23.05 15.41 0.18
N CYS A 226 22.93 16.69 0.54
CA CYS A 226 23.34 17.78 -0.35
C CYS A 226 24.86 17.95 -0.39
N ASP A 227 25.62 17.07 0.25
CA ASP A 227 27.08 17.04 0.23
C ASP A 227 27.62 16.07 -0.84
N ALA A 228 27.35 16.38 -2.12
CA ALA A 228 28.18 15.89 -3.20
C ALA A 228 28.31 16.95 -4.29
N THR A 229 29.29 17.83 -4.12
CA THR A 229 29.95 18.62 -5.19
C THR A 229 29.35 19.97 -5.63
N TRP A 230 28.63 20.71 -4.78
CA TRP A 230 28.33 22.13 -5.07
C TRP A 230 29.45 23.07 -4.61
N ASN A 231 30.64 22.86 -5.18
CA ASN A 231 31.74 23.82 -5.11
C ASN A 231 31.59 24.81 -6.27
N THR A 232 30.75 25.84 -6.11
CA THR A 232 30.89 27.19 -6.70
C THR A 232 29.68 28.05 -6.31
N ASP A 233 29.87 29.01 -5.40
CA ASP A 233 29.21 30.33 -5.28
C ASP A 233 27.68 30.50 -5.32
N ASN A 234 26.89 29.43 -5.46
CA ASN A 234 25.42 29.45 -5.52
C ASN A 234 24.79 28.40 -4.59
N ALA A 235 25.39 28.14 -3.43
CA ALA A 235 24.64 27.53 -2.32
C ALA A 235 23.36 28.35 -2.13
N MET A 236 22.20 27.71 -1.98
CA MET A 236 20.91 28.40 -1.86
C MET A 236 21.00 29.41 -0.70
N ARG A 237 21.20 30.68 -1.03
CA ARG A 237 21.32 31.77 -0.06
C ARG A 237 20.02 31.80 0.75
N GLY A 238 20.06 31.27 1.97
CA GLY A 238 18.89 31.17 2.84
C GLY A 238 18.75 29.84 3.57
N ASP A 239 19.38 28.76 3.08
CA ASP A 239 19.43 27.47 3.79
C ASP A 239 20.52 27.51 4.87
N LEU A 240 20.13 28.03 6.04
CA LEU A 240 21.01 28.24 7.19
C LEU A 240 21.15 26.96 8.03
N ASN A 241 20.12 26.12 8.05
CA ASN A 241 20.17 24.86 8.81
C ASN A 241 20.77 23.70 8.01
N LYS A 242 21.13 23.92 6.74
CA LYS A 242 21.71 22.95 5.82
C LYS A 242 20.80 21.76 5.57
N ASP A 243 19.50 21.99 5.68
CA ASP A 243 18.49 21.03 5.29
C ASP A 243 18.13 21.18 3.83
N CYS A 244 18.81 22.04 3.06
CA CYS A 244 18.68 22.27 1.62
C CYS A 244 17.27 22.68 1.14
N TYR A 245 16.44 23.19 2.05
CA TYR A 245 15.26 23.99 1.76
C TYR A 245 15.51 25.43 2.24
N VAL A 246 14.71 26.38 1.76
CA VAL A 246 14.63 27.71 2.39
C VAL A 246 13.25 27.80 3.01
N ASP A 247 13.16 27.49 4.29
CA ASP A 247 11.90 27.41 5.02
C ASP A 247 11.97 28.07 6.41
N PHE A 248 11.01 27.77 7.30
CA PHE A 248 10.96 28.38 8.63
C PHE A 248 12.02 27.85 9.60
N LEU A 249 12.67 26.73 9.28
CA LEU A 249 13.75 26.16 10.07
C LEU A 249 15.03 26.98 9.90
N ASP A 250 15.23 27.57 8.73
CA ASP A 250 16.32 28.54 8.50
C ASP A 250 16.14 29.81 9.32
N LEU A 251 14.89 30.25 9.49
CA LEU A 251 14.58 31.40 10.34
C LEU A 251 14.96 31.14 11.80
N ASN A 252 14.91 29.88 12.25
CA ASN A 252 15.32 29.51 13.59
C ASN A 252 16.85 29.59 13.76
N VAL A 253 17.61 29.13 12.78
CA VAL A 253 19.08 29.27 12.77
C VAL A 253 19.46 30.75 12.73
N PHE A 254 18.83 31.53 11.83
CA PHE A 254 19.00 32.97 11.79
C PHE A 254 18.72 33.65 13.13
N ALA A 255 17.61 33.30 13.79
CA ALA A 255 17.23 33.88 15.07
C ALA A 255 18.22 33.49 16.19
N SER A 256 18.74 32.27 16.18
CA SER A 256 19.77 31.81 17.13
C SER A 256 21.07 32.58 16.95
N GLU A 257 21.59 32.64 15.72
CA GLU A 257 22.83 33.36 15.41
C GLU A 257 22.70 34.86 15.69
N TRP A 258 21.54 35.45 15.38
CA TRP A 258 21.25 36.84 15.71
C TRP A 258 21.22 37.08 17.22
N LEU A 259 20.60 36.18 17.99
CA LEU A 259 20.60 36.24 19.46
C LEU A 259 22.00 36.09 20.07
N ASP A 260 22.85 35.25 19.49
CA ASP A 260 24.24 35.12 19.95
C ASP A 260 25.03 36.39 19.65
N SER A 261 24.82 37.00 18.47
CA SER A 261 25.52 38.25 18.06
C SER A 261 25.22 39.47 18.92
N ILE A 262 24.07 39.50 19.61
CA ILE A 262 23.70 40.61 20.52
C ILE A 262 24.15 40.37 21.97
N ASN A 263 24.70 39.20 22.28
CA ASN A 263 25.22 38.84 23.60
C ASN A 263 26.76 38.91 23.69
N GLU A 264 27.46 39.18 22.57
CA GLU A 264 28.88 39.58 22.52
C GLU A 264 29.04 41.11 22.67
#